data_AF-A0A2A2KX31-F1
#
_entry.id   AF-A0A2A2KX31-F1
#
_cell.length_a   1.000
_cell.length_b   1.000
_cell.length_c   1.000
_cell.angle_alpha   90.00
_cell.angle_beta   90.00
_cell.angle_gamma   90.00
#
_symmetry.space_group_name_H-M   'P 1'
#
loop_
_entity.id
_entity.type
_entity.pdbx_description
1 polymer ?
#
loop_
_entity_poly.entity_id
_entity_poly.type
_entity_poly.pdbx_seq_one_letter_code
_entity_poly.pdbx_strand_id
1 'polypeptide(L)'
;MWRLFFLFVFGLTRAELNPTNPCAPCTTCTSFAKELNVYDMTWTTSDYNDICITPKIILIHDTVSNGGLETIQALHVEKLSVQYIVDQKGAIFQQVADVHRAWHAGYGSWRDVTDVNTHSVGIEVVNSGWDPYPAAQLQGLFDTRLTPAEQKKILVDGSIGSASEIGTVQADLERYGYNYLKMEKGKWDQNTQLNMEAFNRHFVPEVFELEKDGKRNPDNKRWYQLSQERLQKLLK
;
A
#
# COMPACT_ATOMS: atom_id res chain seq x y z
N MET A 1 10.56 -10.26 5.68
CA MET A 1 9.64 -10.26 4.52
C MET A 1 8.67 -9.11 4.75
N TRP A 2 8.92 -7.97 4.10
CA TRP A 2 8.13 -6.74 4.24
C TRP A 2 6.68 -6.98 3.83
N ARG A 3 5.72 -6.49 4.61
CA ARG A 3 4.29 -6.65 4.30
C ARG A 3 3.79 -5.37 3.65
N LEU A 4 3.18 -5.52 2.49
CA LEU A 4 2.44 -4.44 1.86
C LEU A 4 1.16 -4.22 2.68
N PHE A 5 1.06 -3.06 3.32
CA PHE A 5 -0.05 -2.73 4.21
C PHE A 5 -1.15 -1.94 3.47
N PHE A 6 -0.79 -0.93 2.67
CA PHE A 6 -1.74 -0.20 1.82
C PHE A 6 -1.13 0.36 0.53
N LEU A 7 -1.76 0.09 -0.61
CA LEU A 7 -1.59 0.88 -1.82
C LEU A 7 -2.66 1.97 -1.86
N PHE A 8 -2.25 3.24 -1.70
CA PHE A 8 -3.12 4.38 -1.99
C PHE A 8 -2.75 4.97 -3.35
N VAL A 9 -3.59 4.75 -4.35
CA VAL A 9 -3.49 5.48 -5.62
C VAL A 9 -4.16 6.84 -5.41
N PHE A 10 -3.39 7.83 -4.97
CA PHE A 10 -3.79 9.20 -5.18
C PHE A 10 -3.43 9.59 -6.61
N GLY A 11 -4.40 10.09 -7.36
CA GLY A 11 -4.06 11.05 -8.41
C GLY A 11 -3.50 12.27 -7.70
N LEU A 12 -2.17 12.30 -7.46
CA LEU A 12 -1.49 13.48 -6.95
C LEU A 12 -1.94 14.65 -7.82
N THR A 13 -2.71 15.57 -7.24
CA THR A 13 -3.10 16.77 -7.95
C THR A 13 -1.80 17.46 -8.34
N ARG A 14 -1.65 17.69 -9.64
CA ARG A 14 -0.52 18.19 -10.42
C ARG A 14 0.23 19.43 -9.89
N ALA A 15 -0.09 19.92 -8.70
CA ALA A 15 0.32 21.20 -8.14
C ALA A 15 1.70 21.19 -7.48
N GLU A 16 2.28 20.02 -7.17
CA GLU A 16 3.51 19.95 -6.36
C GLU A 16 4.81 19.58 -7.10
N LEU A 17 4.72 19.15 -8.36
CA LEU A 17 5.89 18.77 -9.17
C LEU A 17 5.96 19.61 -10.44
N ASN A 18 7.17 19.98 -10.85
CA ASN A 18 7.36 20.70 -12.11
C ASN A 18 6.97 19.79 -13.30
N PRO A 19 5.95 20.16 -14.11
CA PRO A 19 5.40 19.30 -15.14
C PRO A 19 6.32 19.13 -16.36
N THR A 20 7.39 19.91 -16.46
CA THR A 20 8.33 19.91 -17.59
C THR A 20 9.69 19.32 -17.25
N ASN A 21 10.09 19.37 -15.98
CA ASN A 21 11.29 18.72 -15.46
C ASN A 21 11.02 18.28 -14.02
N PRO A 22 10.75 17.00 -13.76
CA PRO A 22 10.36 16.53 -12.44
C PRO A 22 11.43 16.76 -11.36
N CYS A 23 12.72 16.77 -11.72
CA CYS A 23 13.80 17.09 -10.77
C CYS A 23 14.05 18.59 -10.59
N ALA A 24 13.47 19.44 -11.43
CA ALA A 24 13.63 20.87 -11.24
C ALA A 24 12.89 21.29 -9.96
N PRO A 25 13.53 22.09 -9.10
CA PRO A 25 12.89 22.58 -7.88
C PRO A 25 11.59 23.28 -8.25
N CYS A 26 10.51 22.92 -7.55
CA CYS A 26 9.23 23.54 -7.80
C CYS A 26 9.25 24.98 -7.27
N THR A 27 9.29 25.96 -8.18
CA THR A 27 9.35 27.38 -7.85
C THR A 27 8.02 27.97 -7.38
N THR A 28 6.91 27.26 -7.56
CA THR A 28 5.54 27.71 -7.22
C THR A 28 4.87 26.86 -6.15
N CYS A 29 5.55 25.84 -5.62
CA CYS A 29 5.01 24.96 -4.60
C CYS A 29 5.20 25.59 -3.23
N THR A 30 4.13 25.65 -2.45
CA THR A 30 4.21 25.95 -1.01
C THR A 30 4.72 24.72 -0.28
N SER A 31 5.87 24.80 0.37
CA SER A 31 6.40 23.68 1.16
C SER A 31 5.57 23.49 2.43
N PHE A 32 4.79 22.40 2.52
CA PHE A 32 4.18 21.94 3.78
C PHE A 32 5.21 21.34 4.75
N ALA A 33 6.45 21.12 4.32
CA ALA A 33 7.51 20.48 5.09
C ALA A 33 7.80 21.14 6.45
N LYS A 34 7.59 22.46 6.59
CA LYS A 34 7.84 23.18 7.84
C LYS A 34 6.82 22.84 8.94
N GLU A 35 5.66 22.31 8.58
CA GLU A 35 4.60 21.89 9.51
C GLU A 35 4.75 20.42 9.95
N LEU A 36 5.55 19.62 9.25
CA LEU A 36 5.55 18.15 9.36
C LEU A 36 6.76 17.52 10.08
N ASN A 37 7.66 18.31 10.68
CA ASN A 37 8.85 17.80 11.40
C ASN A 37 9.63 16.74 10.59
N VAL A 38 9.96 17.05 9.34
CA VAL A 38 10.71 16.15 8.45
C VAL A 38 12.22 16.29 8.73
N TYR A 39 12.87 15.16 9.03
CA TYR A 39 14.30 15.04 9.24
C TYR A 39 14.98 14.52 7.97
N ASP A 40 15.97 15.25 7.47
CA ASP A 40 16.79 14.83 6.33
C ASP A 40 17.75 13.70 6.74
N MET A 41 17.53 12.53 6.16
CA MET A 41 18.36 11.32 6.31
C MET A 41 18.86 10.83 4.96
N THR A 42 18.93 11.69 3.94
CA THR A 42 19.36 11.33 2.58
C THR A 42 20.79 10.80 2.52
N TRP A 43 21.61 11.16 3.50
CA TRP A 43 22.98 10.65 3.68
C TRP A 43 23.04 9.18 4.15
N THR A 44 21.91 8.56 4.51
CA THR A 44 21.88 7.17 5.03
C THR A 44 21.81 6.10 3.96
N THR A 45 21.52 6.45 2.70
CA THR A 45 21.37 5.47 1.62
C THR A 45 21.95 5.97 0.30
N SER A 46 22.47 5.02 -0.47
CA SER A 46 22.83 5.15 -1.87
C SER A 46 22.07 4.15 -2.75
N ASP A 47 21.13 3.41 -2.15
CA ASP A 47 20.38 2.31 -2.77
C ASP A 47 19.13 2.87 -3.48
N TYR A 48 19.34 3.79 -4.43
CA TYR A 48 18.29 4.42 -5.24
C TYR A 48 18.84 4.84 -6.61
N ASN A 49 17.97 5.27 -7.52
CA ASN A 49 18.39 5.91 -8.77
C ASN A 49 18.02 7.40 -8.77
N ASP A 50 18.96 8.25 -9.17
CA ASP A 50 18.79 9.70 -9.36
C ASP A 50 18.03 10.07 -10.64
N ILE A 51 17.37 9.09 -11.26
CA ILE A 51 16.46 9.35 -12.38
C ILE A 51 15.25 10.15 -11.88
N CYS A 52 14.86 11.15 -12.67
CA CYS A 52 13.70 11.97 -12.38
C CYS A 52 12.41 11.19 -12.63
N ILE A 53 11.61 11.04 -11.59
CA ILE A 53 10.30 10.39 -11.67
C ILE A 53 9.17 11.39 -11.54
N THR A 54 7.99 11.03 -12.05
CA THR A 54 6.74 11.74 -11.79
C THR A 54 5.78 10.76 -11.11
N PRO A 55 5.84 10.66 -9.77
CA PRO A 55 5.00 9.73 -9.03
C PRO A 55 3.52 9.97 -9.32
N LYS A 56 2.77 8.87 -9.44
CA LYS A 56 1.31 8.83 -9.56
C LYS A 56 0.68 7.90 -8.52
N ILE A 57 1.51 7.33 -7.65
CA ILE A 57 1.17 6.31 -6.68
C ILE A 57 1.83 6.69 -5.36
N ILE A 58 1.10 6.53 -4.25
CA ILE A 58 1.68 6.51 -2.91
C ILE A 58 1.61 5.07 -2.42
N LEU A 59 2.78 4.45 -2.21
CA LEU A 59 2.87 3.08 -1.73
C LEU A 59 3.21 3.09 -0.24
N ILE A 60 2.31 2.57 0.59
CA ILE A 60 2.48 2.53 2.04
C ILE A 60 2.80 1.11 2.49
N HIS A 61 3.92 0.98 3.17
CA HIS A 61 4.43 -0.26 3.74
C HIS A 61 4.33 -0.21 5.26
N ASP A 62 4.21 -1.40 5.87
CA ASP A 62 4.51 -1.56 7.29
C ASP A 62 5.91 -2.14 7.45
N THR A 63 6.61 -1.70 8.50
CA THR A 63 8.02 -2.03 8.66
C THR A 63 8.27 -3.37 9.33
N VAL A 64 7.28 -3.88 10.08
CA VAL A 64 7.46 -4.99 11.04
C VAL A 64 8.67 -4.73 11.95
N SER A 65 8.81 -3.49 12.45
CA SER A 65 9.94 -3.03 13.27
C SER A 65 9.46 -2.20 14.47
N ASN A 66 10.36 -1.90 15.41
CA ASN A 66 10.02 -1.18 16.64
C ASN A 66 10.42 0.31 16.61
N GLY A 67 10.98 0.81 15.50
CA GLY A 67 11.41 2.20 15.41
C GLY A 67 11.99 2.61 14.06
N GLY A 68 11.95 3.90 13.76
CA GLY A 68 12.46 4.44 12.49
C GLY A 68 13.93 4.15 12.21
N LEU A 69 14.82 4.22 13.22
CA LEU A 69 16.24 3.92 13.04
C LEU A 69 16.50 2.44 12.73
N GLU A 70 15.74 1.53 13.36
CA GLU A 70 15.80 0.10 13.08
C GLU A 70 15.35 -0.17 11.63
N THR A 71 14.28 0.49 11.18
CA THR A 71 13.83 0.43 9.78
C THR A 71 14.91 0.92 8.82
N ILE A 72 15.53 2.06 9.06
CA ILE A 72 16.62 2.61 8.23
C ILE A 72 17.75 1.58 8.09
N GLN A 73 18.16 0.98 9.20
CA GLN A 73 19.22 -0.02 9.19
C GLN A 73 18.82 -1.29 8.43
N ALA A 74 17.58 -1.77 8.62
CA ALA A 74 17.07 -2.94 7.91
C ALA A 74 17.02 -2.71 6.39
N LEU A 75 16.51 -1.56 5.94
CA LEU A 75 16.49 -1.19 4.53
C LEU A 75 17.90 -1.15 3.92
N HIS A 76 18.86 -0.55 4.64
CA HIS A 76 20.26 -0.49 4.19
C HIS A 76 20.91 -1.89 4.02
N VAL A 77 20.64 -2.80 4.95
CA VAL A 77 21.13 -4.19 4.89
C VAL A 77 20.55 -4.92 3.68
N GLU A 78 19.26 -4.74 3.43
CA GLU A 78 18.53 -5.38 2.33
C GLU A 78 18.73 -4.69 0.96
N LYS A 79 19.49 -3.58 0.91
CA LYS A 79 19.68 -2.76 -0.30
C LYS A 79 18.35 -2.24 -0.84
N LEU A 80 17.52 -1.74 0.06
CA LEU A 80 16.24 -1.12 -0.21
C LEU A 80 16.26 0.34 0.26
N SER A 81 15.31 1.11 -0.24
CA SER A 81 15.12 2.51 0.17
C SER A 81 13.68 2.93 -0.04
N VAL A 82 13.22 3.88 0.78
CA VAL A 82 11.96 4.60 0.59
C VAL A 82 12.21 6.10 0.55
N GLN A 83 11.24 6.87 0.09
CA GLN A 83 11.31 8.32 0.22
C GLN A 83 11.12 8.71 1.68
N TYR A 84 10.13 8.13 2.37
CA TYR A 84 9.77 8.52 3.73
C TYR A 84 9.62 7.34 4.69
N ILE A 85 10.00 7.55 5.95
CA ILE A 85 9.70 6.68 7.09
C ILE A 85 8.96 7.50 8.14
N VAL A 86 7.78 7.04 8.56
CA VAL A 86 6.97 7.65 9.62
C VAL A 86 7.13 6.84 10.89
N ASP A 87 7.79 7.40 11.89
CA ASP A 87 8.00 6.75 13.19
C ASP A 87 6.72 6.75 14.04
N GLN A 88 6.67 5.86 15.05
CA GLN A 88 5.51 5.72 15.93
C GLN A 88 5.16 7.02 16.70
N LYS A 89 6.14 7.88 16.91
CA LYS A 89 5.98 9.17 17.60
C LYS A 89 5.67 10.33 16.65
N GLY A 90 5.49 10.05 15.35
CA GLY A 90 5.17 11.05 14.32
C GLY A 90 6.36 11.79 13.73
N ALA A 91 7.59 11.42 14.09
CA ALA A 91 8.78 11.90 13.38
C ALA A 91 8.81 11.33 11.97
N ILE A 92 9.17 12.15 10.98
CA ILE A 92 9.25 11.72 9.57
C ILE A 92 10.71 11.81 9.13
N PHE A 93 11.27 10.73 8.62
CA PHE A 93 12.63 10.69 8.07
C PHE A 93 12.56 10.60 6.55
N GLN A 94 13.28 11.47 5.84
CA GLN A 94 13.39 11.40 4.37
C GLN A 94 14.71 10.74 3.98
N GLN A 95 14.68 9.61 3.28
CA GLN A 95 15.90 8.92 2.79
C GLN A 95 16.18 9.16 1.31
N VAL A 96 15.14 9.38 0.51
CA VAL A 96 15.26 9.64 -0.94
C VAL A 96 14.36 10.82 -1.28
N ALA A 97 14.84 11.73 -2.12
CA ALA A 97 14.04 12.85 -2.60
C ALA A 97 12.84 12.34 -3.41
N ASP A 98 11.70 13.02 -3.33
CA ASP A 98 10.42 12.62 -3.93
C ASP A 98 10.48 12.46 -5.46
N VAL A 99 11.45 13.15 -6.06
CA VAL A 99 11.70 13.21 -7.49
C VAL A 99 12.62 12.09 -7.97
N HIS A 100 13.17 11.28 -7.07
CA HIS A 100 14.05 10.16 -7.39
C HIS A 100 13.39 8.81 -7.11
N ARG A 101 13.86 7.79 -7.83
CA ARG A 101 13.36 6.42 -7.74
C ARG A 101 14.01 5.68 -6.57
N ALA A 102 13.28 5.56 -5.47
CA ALA A 102 13.62 4.65 -4.37
C ALA A 102 13.32 3.18 -4.73
N TRP A 103 13.87 2.23 -3.97
CA TRP A 103 13.74 0.79 -4.21
C TRP A 103 12.94 0.12 -3.09
N HIS A 104 11.61 0.20 -3.16
CA HIS A 104 10.70 -0.23 -2.08
C HIS A 104 9.60 -1.20 -2.54
N ALA A 105 9.12 -1.09 -3.76
CA ALA A 105 8.01 -1.89 -4.25
C ALA A 105 8.38 -3.34 -4.60
N GLY A 106 9.68 -3.64 -4.75
CA GLY A 106 10.16 -4.93 -5.26
C GLY A 106 9.63 -5.25 -6.66
N TYR A 107 9.46 -6.54 -6.95
CA TYR A 107 8.79 -7.00 -8.16
C TYR A 107 7.27 -6.96 -7.97
N GLY A 108 6.56 -6.31 -8.87
CA GLY A 108 5.10 -6.21 -8.81
C GLY A 108 4.53 -5.41 -9.97
N SER A 109 3.21 -5.41 -10.09
CA SER A 109 2.50 -4.54 -11.01
C SER A 109 1.24 -3.98 -10.36
N TRP A 110 0.83 -2.81 -10.82
CA TRP A 110 -0.45 -2.22 -10.48
C TRP A 110 -1.09 -1.64 -11.73
N ARG A 111 -2.27 -2.16 -12.11
CA ARG A 111 -2.92 -1.82 -13.38
C ARG A 111 -1.96 -2.04 -14.56
N ASP A 112 -1.66 -0.99 -15.32
CA ASP A 112 -0.73 -0.97 -16.45
C ASP A 112 0.73 -0.68 -16.06
N VAL A 113 1.00 -0.36 -14.78
CA VAL A 113 2.34 -0.06 -14.28
C VAL A 113 3.05 -1.35 -13.85
N THR A 114 4.16 -1.69 -14.52
CA THR A 114 4.99 -2.86 -14.20
C THR A 114 6.28 -2.53 -13.44
N ASP A 115 6.69 -1.26 -13.42
CA ASP A 115 7.77 -0.77 -12.56
C ASP A 115 7.21 0.28 -11.61
N VAL A 116 6.70 -0.22 -10.47
CA VAL A 116 6.00 0.59 -9.47
C VAL A 116 6.95 1.62 -8.84
N ASN A 117 8.21 1.27 -8.60
CA ASN A 117 9.21 2.17 -8.03
C ASN A 117 9.36 3.48 -8.84
N THR A 118 9.34 3.39 -10.18
CA THR A 118 9.48 4.58 -11.06
C THR A 118 8.21 5.46 -11.07
N HIS A 119 7.10 4.98 -10.52
CA HIS A 119 5.81 5.66 -10.55
C HIS A 119 5.26 5.96 -9.15
N SER A 120 6.04 5.73 -8.10
CA SER A 120 5.56 5.84 -6.73
C SER A 120 6.50 6.57 -5.79
N VAL A 121 5.90 7.14 -4.75
CA VAL A 121 6.56 7.51 -3.50
C VAL A 121 6.28 6.39 -2.50
N GLY A 122 7.34 5.73 -2.04
CA GLY A 122 7.32 4.76 -0.96
C GLY A 122 7.35 5.43 0.40
N ILE A 123 6.45 5.01 1.27
CA ILE A 123 6.36 5.43 2.66
C ILE A 123 6.34 4.18 3.53
N GLU A 124 7.35 4.02 4.39
CA GLU A 124 7.31 3.04 5.48
C GLU A 124 6.63 3.67 6.71
N VAL A 125 5.62 3.00 7.27
CA VAL A 125 5.02 3.40 8.55
C VAL A 125 5.47 2.41 9.61
N VAL A 126 6.18 2.91 10.63
CA VAL A 126 6.73 2.06 11.69
C VAL A 126 5.58 1.40 12.45
N ASN A 127 5.51 0.09 12.33
CA ASN A 127 4.53 -0.75 13.01
C ASN A 127 5.15 -2.13 13.27
N SER A 128 4.78 -2.75 14.40
CA SER A 128 5.31 -4.07 14.78
C SER A 128 4.80 -5.20 13.87
N GLY A 129 3.76 -4.96 13.08
CA GLY A 129 3.07 -5.94 12.24
C GLY A 129 2.13 -6.89 13.02
N TRP A 130 2.11 -6.78 14.36
CA TRP A 130 1.34 -7.62 15.28
C TRP A 130 0.30 -6.83 16.07
N ASP A 131 0.50 -5.51 16.18
CA ASP A 131 -0.40 -4.61 16.90
C ASP A 131 -1.29 -3.85 15.92
N PRO A 132 -2.57 -3.60 16.28
CA PRO A 132 -3.41 -2.72 15.50
C PRO A 132 -2.79 -1.32 15.44
N TYR A 133 -3.00 -0.64 14.31
CA TYR A 133 -2.64 0.76 14.19
C TYR A 133 -3.41 1.57 15.25
N PRO A 134 -2.75 2.54 15.94
CA PRO A 134 -3.41 3.48 16.82
C PRO A 134 -4.72 4.03 16.25
N ALA A 135 -5.76 4.13 17.07
CA ALA A 135 -7.09 4.60 16.65
C ALA A 135 -7.03 5.97 15.93
N ALA A 136 -6.07 6.82 16.30
CA ALA A 136 -5.82 8.11 15.64
C ALA A 136 -5.38 7.97 14.17
N GLN A 137 -4.57 6.95 13.83
CA GLN A 137 -4.19 6.66 12.43
C GLN A 137 -5.35 6.06 11.63
N LEU A 138 -6.31 5.46 12.33
CA LEU A 138 -7.48 4.78 11.77
C LEU A 138 -8.71 5.70 11.61
N GLN A 139 -8.72 6.85 12.29
CA GLN A 139 -9.85 7.77 12.29
C GLN A 139 -10.09 8.34 10.88
N GLY A 140 -11.33 8.20 10.38
CA GLY A 140 -11.70 8.63 9.02
C GLY A 140 -11.28 7.67 7.90
N LEU A 141 -10.43 6.66 8.18
CA LEU A 141 -10.16 5.59 7.22
C LEU A 141 -11.38 4.67 7.07
N PHE A 142 -12.07 4.31 8.16
CA PHE A 142 -13.13 3.29 8.21
C PHE A 142 -14.58 3.80 8.15
N ASP A 143 -14.84 4.98 7.59
CA ASP A 143 -16.23 5.44 7.52
C ASP A 143 -17.06 4.54 6.59
N THR A 144 -17.83 3.64 7.18
CA THR A 144 -18.69 2.67 6.52
C THR A 144 -20.05 2.67 7.20
N ARG A 145 -21.11 2.64 6.39
CA ARG A 145 -22.50 2.53 6.89
C ARG A 145 -22.89 1.09 7.24
N LEU A 146 -22.02 0.12 6.98
CA LEU A 146 -22.26 -1.29 7.29
C LEU A 146 -22.02 -1.58 8.77
N THR A 147 -22.89 -2.39 9.38
CA THR A 147 -22.66 -2.98 10.71
C THR A 147 -21.51 -4.00 10.67
N PRO A 148 -20.89 -4.33 11.82
CA PRO A 148 -19.83 -5.35 11.87
C PRO A 148 -20.24 -6.71 11.29
N ALA A 149 -21.51 -7.11 11.44
CA ALA A 149 -22.01 -8.36 10.87
C ALA A 149 -22.13 -8.30 9.34
N GLU A 150 -22.55 -7.17 8.80
CA GLU A 150 -22.64 -6.95 7.36
C GLU A 150 -21.25 -6.89 6.70
N GLN A 151 -20.28 -6.26 7.36
CA GLN A 151 -18.88 -6.22 6.89
C GLN A 151 -18.32 -7.64 6.74
N LYS A 152 -18.60 -8.53 7.70
CA LYS A 152 -18.11 -9.93 7.69
C LYS A 152 -18.95 -10.88 6.84
N LYS A 153 -19.93 -10.38 6.06
CA LYS A 153 -20.70 -11.23 5.15
C LYS A 153 -19.81 -11.71 4.01
N ILE A 154 -19.54 -13.00 3.99
CA ILE A 154 -18.79 -13.68 2.92
C ILE A 154 -19.70 -13.84 1.71
N LEU A 155 -19.24 -13.38 0.57
CA LEU A 155 -19.92 -13.48 -0.71
C LEU A 155 -19.39 -14.65 -1.54
N VAL A 156 -18.06 -14.84 -1.59
CA VAL A 156 -17.39 -15.92 -2.32
C VAL A 156 -16.14 -16.37 -1.56
N ASP A 157 -15.90 -17.68 -1.50
CA ASP A 157 -14.64 -18.28 -1.05
C ASP A 157 -14.42 -19.68 -1.67
N GLY A 158 -13.48 -20.47 -1.13
CA GLY A 158 -13.22 -21.84 -1.60
C GLY A 158 -14.35 -22.85 -1.36
N SER A 159 -15.38 -22.49 -0.60
CA SER A 159 -16.55 -23.30 -0.26
C SER A 159 -17.88 -22.68 -0.71
N ILE A 160 -17.90 -21.38 -1.01
CA ILE A 160 -19.07 -20.60 -1.39
C ILE A 160 -18.83 -19.95 -2.76
N GLY A 161 -19.70 -20.25 -3.72
CA GLY A 161 -19.65 -19.70 -5.08
C GLY A 161 -19.30 -20.75 -6.13
N SER A 162 -19.95 -20.65 -7.28
CA SER A 162 -19.67 -21.46 -8.46
C SER A 162 -18.37 -21.04 -9.15
N ALA A 163 -17.83 -21.91 -10.01
CA ALA A 163 -16.67 -21.58 -10.84
C ALA A 163 -16.89 -20.32 -11.70
N SER A 164 -18.14 -20.06 -12.13
CA SER A 164 -18.47 -18.84 -12.88
C SER A 164 -18.40 -17.58 -12.01
N GLU A 165 -18.90 -17.64 -10.78
CA GLU A 165 -18.84 -16.52 -9.83
C GLU A 165 -17.40 -16.22 -9.43
N ILE A 166 -16.60 -17.27 -9.16
CA ILE A 166 -15.16 -17.13 -8.90
C ILE A 166 -14.46 -16.48 -10.10
N GLY A 167 -14.75 -16.93 -11.33
CA GLY A 167 -14.20 -16.35 -12.55
C GLY A 167 -14.53 -14.86 -12.70
N THR A 168 -15.72 -14.44 -12.26
CA THR A 168 -16.15 -13.03 -12.27
C THR A 168 -15.35 -12.21 -11.26
N VAL A 169 -15.22 -12.69 -10.02
CA VAL A 169 -14.42 -12.01 -8.98
C VAL A 169 -12.96 -11.87 -9.43
N GLN A 170 -12.38 -12.91 -10.03
CA GLN A 170 -11.00 -12.85 -10.53
C GLN A 170 -10.85 -11.86 -11.69
N ALA A 171 -11.84 -11.76 -12.59
CA ALA A 171 -11.83 -10.77 -13.66
C ALA A 171 -11.94 -9.33 -13.12
N ASP A 172 -12.75 -9.12 -12.09
CA ASP A 172 -12.86 -7.83 -11.41
C ASP A 172 -11.57 -7.45 -10.70
N LEU A 173 -10.92 -8.37 -9.96
CA LEU A 173 -9.61 -8.15 -9.34
C LEU A 173 -8.56 -7.72 -10.37
N GLU A 174 -8.47 -8.42 -11.50
CA GLU A 174 -7.56 -8.06 -12.60
C GLU A 174 -7.87 -6.67 -13.15
N ARG A 175 -9.16 -6.36 -13.36
CA ARG A 175 -9.62 -5.04 -13.83
C ARG A 175 -9.24 -3.93 -12.87
N TYR A 176 -9.27 -4.18 -11.55
CA TYR A 176 -8.90 -3.20 -10.54
C TYR A 176 -7.39 -3.03 -10.38
N GLY A 177 -6.59 -3.95 -10.94
CA GLY A 177 -5.12 -3.85 -10.98
C GLY A 177 -4.38 -4.99 -10.27
N TYR A 178 -5.08 -5.97 -9.69
CA TYR A 178 -4.50 -7.14 -9.02
C TYR A 178 -4.17 -8.23 -10.05
N ASN A 179 -3.23 -7.93 -10.95
CA ASN A 179 -2.95 -8.73 -12.15
C ASN A 179 -1.53 -9.34 -12.18
N TYR A 180 -0.72 -9.10 -11.15
CA TYR A 180 0.64 -9.63 -11.01
C TYR A 180 0.63 -11.16 -10.80
N LEU A 181 -0.06 -11.63 -9.76
CA LEU A 181 -0.24 -13.06 -9.50
C LEU A 181 -1.34 -13.61 -10.43
N LYS A 182 -0.97 -14.50 -11.34
CA LYS A 182 -1.91 -15.11 -12.29
C LYS A 182 -2.84 -16.10 -11.58
N MET A 183 -4.14 -15.91 -11.74
CA MET A 183 -5.18 -16.74 -11.13
C MET A 183 -5.71 -17.75 -12.14
N GLU A 184 -5.90 -19.01 -11.73
CA GLU A 184 -6.59 -19.98 -12.56
C GLU A 184 -8.10 -19.70 -12.56
N LYS A 185 -8.65 -19.39 -13.75
CA LYS A 185 -10.05 -18.95 -13.86
C LYS A 185 -11.03 -19.98 -13.31
N GLY A 186 -11.89 -19.52 -12.41
CA GLY A 186 -12.94 -20.32 -11.77
C GLY A 186 -12.49 -21.21 -10.62
N LYS A 187 -11.21 -21.15 -10.22
CA LYS A 187 -10.68 -21.85 -9.04
C LYS A 187 -10.25 -20.88 -7.95
N TRP A 188 -10.60 -21.18 -6.71
CA TRP A 188 -10.15 -20.42 -5.54
C TRP A 188 -8.72 -20.82 -5.10
N ASP A 189 -7.79 -20.73 -6.05
CA ASP A 189 -6.39 -21.13 -5.86
C ASP A 189 -5.61 -20.20 -4.92
N GLN A 190 -4.35 -20.55 -4.65
CA GLN A 190 -3.49 -19.76 -3.76
C GLN A 190 -3.31 -18.32 -4.27
N ASN A 191 -3.19 -18.12 -5.59
CA ASN A 191 -3.01 -16.78 -6.17
C ASN A 191 -4.28 -15.92 -6.03
N THR A 192 -5.45 -16.52 -6.19
CA THR A 192 -6.75 -15.87 -5.95
C THR A 192 -6.85 -15.44 -4.49
N GLN A 193 -6.51 -16.34 -3.56
CA GLN A 193 -6.49 -16.03 -2.14
C GLN A 193 -5.52 -14.91 -1.77
N LEU A 194 -4.33 -14.87 -2.39
CA LEU A 194 -3.33 -13.83 -2.15
C LEU A 194 -3.76 -12.47 -2.71
N ASN A 195 -4.31 -12.43 -3.94
CA ASN A 195 -4.88 -11.21 -4.51
C ASN A 195 -6.07 -10.73 -3.67
N MET A 196 -6.90 -11.64 -3.17
CA MET A 196 -8.03 -11.32 -2.30
C MET A 196 -7.59 -10.72 -0.97
N GLU A 197 -6.55 -11.29 -0.35
CA GLU A 197 -5.98 -10.74 0.88
C GLU A 197 -5.45 -9.32 0.68
N ALA A 198 -4.73 -9.08 -0.42
CA ALA A 198 -4.26 -7.74 -0.77
C ALA A 198 -5.44 -6.78 -1.02
N PHE A 199 -6.49 -7.24 -1.70
CA PHE A 199 -7.71 -6.46 -1.91
C PHE A 199 -8.38 -6.06 -0.59
N ASN A 200 -8.54 -7.01 0.33
CA ASN A 200 -9.17 -6.77 1.62
C ASN A 200 -8.37 -5.78 2.47
N ARG A 201 -7.03 -5.86 2.47
CA ARG A 201 -6.18 -4.86 3.14
C ARG A 201 -6.49 -3.45 2.64
N HIS A 202 -6.72 -3.26 1.34
CA HIS A 202 -6.99 -1.95 0.77
C HIS A 202 -8.44 -1.46 0.94
N PHE A 203 -9.42 -2.34 0.71
CA PHE A 203 -10.81 -1.93 0.53
C PHE A 203 -11.76 -2.40 1.63
N VAL A 204 -11.36 -3.42 2.40
CA VAL A 204 -12.13 -3.97 3.52
C VAL A 204 -11.26 -4.15 4.79
N PRO A 205 -10.42 -3.18 5.19
CA PRO A 205 -9.47 -3.38 6.29
C PRO A 205 -10.16 -3.69 7.64
N GLU A 206 -11.44 -3.38 7.79
CA GLU A 206 -12.25 -3.66 8.98
C GLU A 206 -12.49 -5.15 9.26
N VAL A 207 -12.40 -6.01 8.25
CA VAL A 207 -12.54 -7.47 8.41
C VAL A 207 -11.21 -8.16 8.72
N PHE A 208 -10.12 -7.39 8.74
CA PHE A 208 -8.79 -7.96 8.86
C PHE A 208 -8.54 -8.48 10.27
N GLU A 209 -8.38 -9.80 10.37
CA GLU A 209 -8.07 -10.48 11.61
C GLU A 209 -6.55 -10.54 11.80
N LEU A 210 -6.11 -10.32 13.05
CA LEU A 210 -4.70 -10.32 13.40
C LEU A 210 -4.04 -11.66 13.04
N GLU A 211 -2.94 -11.56 12.30
CA GLU A 211 -2.07 -12.69 11.99
C GLU A 211 -1.11 -12.88 13.18
N LYS A 212 -0.79 -14.12 13.57
CA LYS A 212 0.10 -14.41 14.71
C LYS A 212 1.16 -15.44 14.31
N ASP A 213 2.35 -15.35 14.91
CA ASP A 213 3.45 -16.31 14.74
C ASP A 213 3.84 -16.55 13.26
N GLY A 214 3.80 -15.51 12.44
CA GLY A 214 4.11 -15.59 11.01
C GLY A 214 3.04 -16.30 10.16
N LYS A 215 1.89 -16.66 10.73
CA LYS A 215 0.82 -17.38 10.04
C LYS A 215 -0.26 -16.41 9.56
N ARG A 216 -0.55 -16.47 8.26
CA ARG A 216 -1.62 -15.69 7.63
C ARG A 216 -2.99 -16.26 8.02
N ASN A 217 -3.95 -15.39 8.30
CA ASN A 217 -5.29 -15.83 8.69
C ASN A 217 -6.12 -16.16 7.42
N PRO A 218 -6.71 -17.37 7.29
CA PRO A 218 -7.56 -17.72 6.17
C PRO A 218 -8.77 -16.79 5.98
N ASP A 219 -9.29 -16.21 7.07
CA ASP A 219 -10.43 -15.29 7.01
C ASP A 219 -10.09 -14.01 6.24
N ASN A 220 -8.81 -13.60 6.19
CA ASN A 220 -8.39 -12.43 5.43
C ASN A 220 -8.44 -12.65 3.90
N LYS A 221 -8.71 -13.87 3.44
CA LYS A 221 -8.59 -14.31 2.03
C LYS A 221 -9.93 -14.60 1.36
N ARG A 222 -11.03 -14.08 1.91
CA ARG A 222 -12.41 -14.26 1.41
C ARG A 222 -12.93 -13.00 0.72
N TRP A 223 -13.89 -13.13 -0.19
CA TRP A 223 -14.58 -11.97 -0.76
C TRP A 223 -15.70 -11.52 0.18
N TYR A 224 -15.55 -10.32 0.75
CA TYR A 224 -16.51 -9.73 1.67
C TYR A 224 -17.43 -8.70 1.01
N GLN A 225 -18.55 -8.41 1.65
CA GLN A 225 -19.42 -7.31 1.25
C GLN A 225 -18.70 -5.96 1.38
N LEU A 226 -18.67 -5.19 0.29
CA LEU A 226 -18.15 -3.82 0.27
C LEU A 226 -19.26 -2.82 0.58
N SER A 227 -18.91 -1.76 1.31
CA SER A 227 -19.81 -0.60 1.44
C SER A 227 -19.94 0.16 0.11
N GLN A 228 -21.03 0.91 -0.05
CA GLN A 228 -21.25 1.71 -1.25
C GLN A 228 -20.18 2.79 -1.42
N GLU A 229 -19.72 3.39 -0.32
CA GLU A 229 -18.64 4.38 -0.31
C GLU A 229 -17.33 3.77 -0.83
N ARG A 230 -17.03 2.52 -0.49
CA ARG A 230 -15.85 1.80 -0.98
C ARG A 230 -15.96 1.42 -2.44
N LEU A 231 -17.12 0.94 -2.87
CA LEU A 231 -17.37 0.66 -4.27
C LEU A 231 -17.17 1.91 -5.14
N GLN A 232 -17.63 3.07 -4.69
CA GLN A 232 -17.39 4.34 -5.38
C GLN A 232 -15.91 4.73 -5.45
N LYS A 233 -15.11 4.43 -4.42
CA LYS A 233 -13.65 4.65 -4.46
C LYS A 233 -12.95 3.69 -5.42
N LEU A 234 -13.39 2.43 -5.48
CA LEU A 234 -12.84 1.39 -6.33
C LEU A 234 -13.02 1.68 -7.83
N LEU A 235 -14.14 2.31 -8.19
CA LEU A 235 -14.54 2.58 -9.58
C LEU A 235 -14.00 3.90 -10.15
N LYS A 236 -13.22 4.66 -9.38
CA LYS A 236 -12.57 5.91 -9.82
C LYS A 236 -11.12 5.66 -10.29
#